data_AF-A0A978UXF2-F1
#
_entry.id   AF-A0A978UXF2-F1
#
_cell.length_a   1.000
_cell.length_b   1.000
_cell.length_c   1.000
_cell.angle_alpha   90.00
_cell.angle_beta   90.00
_cell.angle_gamma   90.00
#
_symmetry.space_group_name_H-M   'P 1'
#
loop_
_entity.id
_entity.type
_entity.pdbx_description
1 polymer ?
#
loop_
_entity_poly.entity_id
_entity_poly.type
_entity_poly.pdbx_seq_one_letter_code
_entity_poly.pdbx_strand_id
1 'polypeptide(L)'
;MSKVEVNGAAKQSPERTRRIPTPGKATVLAMGKAFPSQLIPQECLVEGYIRDTKCVDISIKEKLERLCKTTTVKTRYTVMSKEILDKYPELATEGSPTIKQRLEIANPAVVEMALEASLACIKEWGRPTDNITHIVYVTSSEIRLPGGDLYLASQLGLRNDVGRVMLYFLGCYGGVTGLRVAKDIAENNPGSRVLLTTSETTILGFRPPNKARPYDLVGAALFGDGAAAVIIGTNPIMGQESPFMELNYAVQQFLPNTHNVIDGRLSEEGINFKLGRDLPQKIEENIEEFCKKLMGKANLKEFNELFWAVHPGGPAILNRLEATLKLSSEKLECSRRALMDYGNVSSNTIFYVMENMREELKRGGEEWGLALAFGPGITFEGILIRSL
;
A
#
# COMPACT_ATOMS: atom_id res chain seq x y z
N MET A 1 53.74 -41.59 8.28
CA MET A 1 52.33 -41.49 7.86
C MET A 1 51.84 -40.10 8.23
N SER A 2 51.64 -39.28 7.20
CA SER A 2 51.36 -37.85 7.25
C SER A 2 49.93 -37.55 7.72
N LYS A 3 49.78 -36.63 8.67
CA LYS A 3 48.50 -35.96 8.94
C LYS A 3 48.33 -34.84 7.91
N VAL A 4 47.24 -34.92 7.16
CA VAL A 4 46.81 -33.91 6.19
C VAL A 4 45.94 -32.89 6.95
N GLU A 5 46.44 -31.67 7.12
CA GLU A 5 45.62 -30.53 7.52
C GLU A 5 44.86 -30.02 6.30
N VAL A 6 43.53 -30.12 6.36
CA VAL A 6 42.63 -29.57 5.35
C VAL A 6 42.39 -28.10 5.68
N ASN A 7 43.13 -27.21 5.01
CA ASN A 7 42.85 -25.78 5.02
C ASN A 7 41.52 -25.52 4.30
N GLY A 8 40.45 -25.31 5.07
CA GLY A 8 39.18 -24.79 4.58
C GLY A 8 39.32 -23.32 4.20
N ALA A 9 39.60 -23.05 2.93
CA ALA A 9 39.46 -21.72 2.37
C ALA A 9 37.98 -21.30 2.45
N ALA A 10 37.67 -20.39 3.37
CA ALA A 10 36.40 -19.69 3.39
C ALA A 10 36.23 -18.97 2.05
N LYS A 11 35.29 -19.45 1.23
CA LYS A 11 34.83 -18.71 0.05
C LYS A 11 34.23 -17.39 0.54
N GLN A 12 35.01 -16.32 0.49
CA GLN A 12 34.46 -14.97 0.53
C GLN A 12 33.43 -14.87 -0.59
N SER A 13 32.17 -14.65 -0.20
CA SER A 13 31.12 -14.26 -1.14
C SER A 13 31.61 -13.04 -1.92
N PRO A 14 31.49 -13.00 -3.25
CA PRO A 14 31.92 -11.83 -4.01
C PRO A 14 31.15 -10.61 -3.49
N GLU A 15 31.89 -9.54 -3.13
CA GLU A 15 31.29 -8.23 -2.86
C GLU A 15 30.42 -7.86 -4.06
N ARG A 16 29.11 -7.89 -3.87
CA ARG A 16 28.17 -7.57 -4.93
C ARG A 16 28.18 -6.06 -5.11
N THR A 17 28.66 -5.63 -6.27
CA THR A 17 28.62 -4.24 -6.70
C THR A 17 27.16 -3.79 -6.81
N ARG A 18 26.77 -2.80 -5.99
CA ARG A 18 25.48 -2.12 -6.13
C ARG A 18 25.36 -1.52 -7.53
N ARG A 19 24.18 -1.61 -8.14
CA ARG A 19 23.92 -1.00 -9.44
C ARG A 19 23.85 0.51 -9.26
N ILE A 20 24.47 1.23 -10.18
CA ILE A 20 24.50 2.69 -10.13
C ILE A 20 23.15 3.23 -10.60
N PRO A 21 22.54 4.22 -9.90
CA PRO A 21 21.36 4.91 -10.37
C PRO A 21 21.56 5.52 -11.77
N THR A 22 20.53 5.45 -12.62
CA THR A 22 20.58 6.14 -13.91
C THR A 22 20.50 7.66 -13.68
N PRO A 23 21.42 8.48 -14.23
CA PRO A 23 21.36 9.93 -14.07
C PRO A 23 19.99 10.51 -14.46
N GLY A 24 19.46 11.38 -13.61
CA GLY A 24 18.16 12.02 -13.83
C GLY A 24 16.92 11.14 -13.63
N LYS A 25 17.06 9.84 -13.34
CA LYS A 25 15.91 8.98 -12.98
C LYS A 25 15.58 9.10 -11.50
N ALA A 26 14.28 9.13 -11.20
CA ALA A 26 13.80 9.15 -9.82
C ALA A 26 14.17 7.84 -9.12
N THR A 27 14.59 7.96 -7.86
CA THR A 27 14.96 6.83 -7.01
C THR A 27 14.28 6.94 -5.67
N VAL A 28 14.01 5.79 -5.06
CA VAL A 28 13.53 5.70 -3.69
C VAL A 28 14.74 5.73 -2.75
N LEU A 29 14.79 6.76 -1.90
CA LEU A 29 15.92 7.07 -1.02
C LEU A 29 15.73 6.56 0.41
N ALA A 30 14.48 6.52 0.87
CA ALA A 30 14.12 6.05 2.20
C ALA A 30 12.66 5.64 2.27
N MET A 31 12.30 4.82 3.25
CA MET A 31 10.93 4.41 3.54
C MET A 31 10.62 4.49 5.03
N GLY A 32 9.33 4.62 5.36
CA GLY A 32 8.81 4.57 6.72
C GLY A 32 7.40 4.04 6.72
N LYS A 33 6.98 3.49 7.86
CA LYS A 33 5.62 2.98 8.09
C LYS A 33 5.20 3.22 9.52
N ALA A 34 3.91 3.38 9.73
CA ALA A 34 3.31 3.53 11.04
C ALA A 34 1.91 2.90 11.07
N PHE A 35 1.44 2.59 12.27
CA PHE A 35 0.21 1.86 12.51
C PHE A 35 -0.47 2.40 13.77
N PRO A 36 -1.81 2.33 13.89
CA PRO A 36 -2.47 2.63 15.15
C PRO A 36 -2.10 1.59 16.21
N SER A 37 -2.33 1.91 17.48
CA SER A 37 -1.89 1.08 18.61
C SER A 37 -2.61 -0.28 18.71
N GLN A 38 -3.85 -0.38 18.23
CA GLN A 38 -4.63 -1.60 18.35
C GLN A 38 -4.30 -2.60 17.24
N LEU A 39 -3.72 -3.74 17.64
CA LEU A 39 -3.46 -4.91 16.80
C LEU A 39 -4.49 -6.01 17.05
N ILE A 40 -5.14 -6.47 15.99
CA ILE A 40 -6.15 -7.54 16.03
C ILE A 40 -5.60 -8.78 15.32
N PRO A 41 -5.38 -9.89 16.04
CA PRO A 41 -5.20 -11.20 15.43
C PRO A 41 -6.47 -11.63 14.68
N GLN A 42 -6.32 -12.18 13.47
CA GLN A 42 -7.44 -12.55 12.61
C GLN A 42 -8.37 -13.59 13.26
N GLU A 43 -7.82 -14.46 14.11
CA GLU A 43 -8.57 -15.44 14.91
C GLU A 43 -9.52 -14.80 15.94
N CYS A 44 -9.21 -13.60 16.42
CA CYS A 44 -10.05 -12.84 17.36
C CYS A 44 -11.08 -11.95 16.65
N LEU A 45 -10.92 -11.73 15.33
CA LEU A 45 -11.73 -10.77 14.59
C LEU A 45 -13.23 -11.06 14.67
N VAL A 46 -13.62 -12.32 14.42
CA VAL A 46 -15.02 -12.68 14.28
C VAL A 46 -15.80 -12.33 15.54
N GLU A 47 -15.33 -12.81 16.69
CA GLU A 47 -16.02 -12.56 17.97
C GLU A 47 -16.02 -11.08 18.31
N GLY A 48 -14.90 -10.37 18.08
CA GLY A 48 -14.80 -8.93 18.30
C GLY A 48 -15.79 -8.15 17.44
N TYR A 49 -15.74 -8.32 16.13
CA TYR A 49 -16.58 -7.59 15.18
C TYR A 49 -18.08 -7.89 15.39
N ILE A 50 -18.45 -9.14 15.65
CA ILE A 50 -19.84 -9.52 15.90
C ILE A 50 -20.37 -8.90 17.21
N ARG A 51 -19.56 -8.93 18.28
CA ARG A 51 -19.88 -8.26 19.55
C ARG A 51 -20.04 -6.75 19.36
N ASP A 52 -19.07 -6.14 18.70
CA ASP A 52 -18.96 -4.68 18.56
C ASP A 52 -20.06 -4.10 17.64
N THR A 53 -20.52 -4.89 16.65
CA THR A 53 -21.65 -4.54 15.78
C THR A 53 -23.00 -5.06 16.27
N LYS A 54 -23.05 -5.72 17.44
CA LYS A 54 -24.25 -6.33 18.03
C LYS A 54 -25.00 -7.26 17.05
N CYS A 55 -24.28 -7.91 16.15
CA CYS A 55 -24.86 -8.80 15.14
C CYS A 55 -25.24 -10.14 15.77
N VAL A 56 -26.53 -10.50 15.74
CA VAL A 56 -27.01 -11.80 16.27
C VAL A 56 -27.22 -12.86 15.19
N ASP A 57 -26.97 -12.54 13.93
CA ASP A 57 -27.19 -13.45 12.80
C ASP A 57 -26.05 -14.48 12.67
N ILE A 58 -26.38 -15.74 12.98
CA ILE A 58 -25.44 -16.87 12.95
C ILE A 58 -24.88 -17.09 11.53
N SER A 59 -25.68 -16.90 10.48
CA SER A 59 -25.22 -17.12 9.09
C SER A 59 -24.18 -16.08 8.66
N ILE A 60 -24.28 -14.86 9.18
CA ILE A 60 -23.29 -13.79 8.98
C ILE A 60 -21.99 -14.17 9.69
N LYS A 61 -22.07 -14.61 10.95
CA LYS A 61 -20.91 -15.08 11.73
C LYS A 61 -20.16 -16.21 11.02
N GLU A 62 -20.86 -17.29 10.65
CA GLU A 62 -20.27 -18.44 9.94
C GLU A 62 -19.64 -18.05 8.59
N LYS A 63 -20.26 -17.09 7.88
CA LYS A 63 -19.68 -16.57 6.64
C LYS A 63 -18.41 -15.77 6.90
N LEU A 64 -18.38 -14.94 7.94
CA LEU A 64 -17.19 -14.18 8.32
C LEU A 64 -16.05 -15.11 8.76
N GLU A 65 -16.34 -16.17 9.52
CA GLU A 65 -15.35 -17.20 9.89
C GLU A 65 -14.70 -17.87 8.67
N ARG A 66 -15.53 -18.25 7.69
CA ARG A 66 -15.03 -18.81 6.41
C ARG A 66 -14.18 -17.81 5.63
N LEU A 67 -14.57 -16.54 5.61
CA LEU A 67 -13.78 -15.49 4.96
C LEU A 67 -12.43 -15.32 5.67
N CYS A 68 -12.42 -15.19 7.00
CA CYS A 68 -11.18 -15.04 7.78
C CYS A 68 -10.19 -16.17 7.49
N LYS A 69 -10.66 -17.42 7.42
CA LYS A 69 -9.83 -18.59 7.08
C LYS A 69 -9.27 -18.56 5.66
N THR A 70 -9.98 -17.96 4.70
CA THR A 70 -9.56 -17.93 3.29
C THR A 70 -8.78 -16.67 2.91
N THR A 71 -8.82 -15.61 3.73
CA THR A 71 -8.12 -14.34 3.47
C THR A 71 -6.59 -14.43 3.55
N THR A 72 -6.04 -15.44 4.23
CA THR A 72 -4.59 -15.58 4.58
C THR A 72 -4.03 -14.50 5.53
N VAL A 73 -4.83 -13.51 5.90
CA VAL A 73 -4.47 -12.46 6.87
C VAL A 73 -4.31 -13.09 8.25
N LYS A 74 -3.23 -12.74 8.97
CA LYS A 74 -2.98 -13.15 10.35
C LYS A 74 -3.21 -12.03 11.34
N THR A 75 -2.84 -10.81 10.99
CA THR A 75 -2.93 -9.65 11.87
C THR A 75 -3.33 -8.41 11.10
N ARG A 76 -4.02 -7.49 11.78
CA ARG A 76 -4.36 -6.16 11.26
C ARG A 76 -4.32 -5.12 12.36
N TYR A 77 -3.93 -3.91 12.00
CA TYR A 77 -4.03 -2.76 12.88
C TYR A 77 -5.33 -2.01 12.58
N THR A 78 -5.96 -1.43 13.60
CA THR A 78 -7.22 -0.69 13.45
C THR A 78 -7.27 0.53 14.35
N VAL A 79 -7.78 1.65 13.84
CA VAL A 79 -8.14 2.82 14.67
C VAL A 79 -9.42 2.53 15.45
N MET A 80 -10.38 1.80 14.85
CA MET A 80 -11.63 1.46 15.51
C MET A 80 -11.39 0.67 16.80
N SER A 81 -11.94 1.14 17.91
CA SER A 81 -11.78 0.55 19.24
C SER A 81 -13.10 0.52 20.02
N LYS A 82 -13.11 -0.18 21.16
CA LYS A 82 -14.26 -0.19 22.06
C LYS A 82 -14.55 1.21 22.60
N GLU A 83 -13.53 1.99 22.94
CA GLU A 83 -13.67 3.35 23.46
C GLU A 83 -14.36 4.26 22.43
N ILE A 84 -14.03 4.11 21.15
CA ILE A 84 -14.69 4.85 20.06
C ILE A 84 -16.17 4.46 19.97
N LEU A 85 -16.49 3.16 20.04
CA LEU A 85 -17.88 2.69 19.98
C LEU A 85 -18.69 3.04 21.23
N ASP A 86 -18.07 3.09 22.40
CA ASP A 86 -18.70 3.54 23.64
C ASP A 86 -19.03 5.05 23.55
N LYS A 87 -18.16 5.84 22.91
CA LYS A 87 -18.37 7.28 22.68
C LYS A 87 -19.38 7.57 21.56
N TYR A 88 -19.35 6.78 20.49
CA TYR A 88 -20.19 6.95 19.29
C TYR A 88 -20.92 5.64 18.93
N PRO A 89 -21.88 5.19 19.77
CA PRO A 89 -22.58 3.92 19.56
C PRO A 89 -23.38 3.85 18.26
N GLU A 90 -23.74 4.98 17.67
CA GLU A 90 -24.40 5.09 16.37
C GLU A 90 -23.54 4.52 15.22
N LEU A 91 -22.20 4.44 15.35
CA LEU A 91 -21.32 3.83 14.35
C LEU A 91 -21.57 2.32 14.16
N ALA A 92 -22.12 1.68 15.20
CA ALA A 92 -22.54 0.29 15.19
C ALA A 92 -24.05 0.13 14.94
N THR A 93 -24.73 1.18 14.44
CA THR A 93 -26.16 1.16 14.14
C THR A 93 -26.38 1.46 12.66
N GLU A 94 -27.11 0.58 11.99
CA GLU A 94 -27.43 0.73 10.57
C GLU A 94 -28.47 1.85 10.34
N GLY A 95 -28.37 2.58 9.23
CA GLY A 95 -29.35 3.62 8.86
C GLY A 95 -29.14 4.97 9.55
N SER A 96 -28.10 5.11 10.38
CA SER A 96 -27.83 6.34 11.14
C SER A 96 -26.83 7.24 10.41
N PRO A 97 -27.11 8.55 10.25
CA PRO A 97 -26.14 9.50 9.72
C PRO A 97 -24.96 9.63 10.70
N THR A 98 -23.78 9.22 10.24
CA THR A 98 -22.56 9.05 11.07
C THR A 98 -21.33 9.70 10.47
N ILE A 99 -21.43 10.31 9.28
CA ILE A 99 -20.26 10.86 8.59
C ILE A 99 -19.52 11.92 9.40
N LYS A 100 -20.24 12.72 10.20
CA LYS A 100 -19.63 13.72 11.08
C LYS A 100 -18.68 13.05 12.10
N GLN A 101 -19.17 12.08 12.85
CA GLN A 101 -18.41 11.33 13.85
C GLN A 101 -17.23 10.61 13.20
N ARG A 102 -17.47 9.98 12.05
CA ARG A 102 -16.42 9.27 11.29
C ARG A 102 -15.28 10.21 10.90
N LEU A 103 -15.58 11.43 10.46
CA LEU A 103 -14.56 12.42 10.11
C LEU A 103 -13.88 13.03 11.35
N GLU A 104 -14.60 13.20 12.46
CA GLU A 104 -14.01 13.62 13.76
C GLU A 104 -12.93 12.63 14.24
N ILE A 105 -13.08 11.34 13.91
CA ILE A 105 -12.12 10.29 14.25
C ILE A 105 -11.05 10.13 13.16
N ALA A 106 -11.46 10.01 11.89
CA ALA A 106 -10.57 9.62 10.81
C ALA A 106 -9.57 10.73 10.46
N ASN A 107 -10.01 11.99 10.41
CA ASN A 107 -9.15 13.13 10.04
C ASN A 107 -7.91 13.29 10.95
N PRO A 108 -8.02 13.26 12.30
CA PRO A 108 -6.83 13.28 13.15
C PRO A 108 -6.02 11.97 13.04
N ALA A 109 -6.68 10.80 13.02
CA ALA A 109 -6.00 9.52 12.98
C ALA A 109 -5.11 9.35 11.74
N VAL A 110 -5.59 9.74 10.55
CA VAL A 110 -4.76 9.64 9.33
C VAL A 110 -3.54 10.55 9.39
N VAL A 111 -3.67 11.76 9.96
CA VAL A 111 -2.54 12.68 10.06
C VAL A 111 -1.53 12.22 11.10
N GLU A 112 -1.98 11.67 12.23
CA GLU A 112 -1.09 11.09 13.25
C GLU A 112 -0.27 9.93 12.69
N MET A 113 -0.92 8.96 12.05
CA MET A 113 -0.20 7.84 11.41
C MET A 113 0.71 8.33 10.28
N ALA A 114 0.27 9.31 9.48
CA ALA A 114 1.08 9.88 8.43
C ALA A 114 2.34 10.55 8.99
N LEU A 115 2.20 11.34 10.07
CA LEU A 115 3.31 11.98 10.76
C LEU A 115 4.33 10.96 11.24
N GLU A 116 3.88 9.90 11.93
CA GLU A 116 4.79 8.86 12.42
C GLU A 116 5.52 8.14 11.29
N ALA A 117 4.81 7.80 10.20
CA ALA A 117 5.43 7.16 9.04
C ALA A 117 6.45 8.09 8.37
N SER A 118 6.11 9.37 8.19
CA SER A 118 7.02 10.38 7.62
C SER A 118 8.24 10.60 8.50
N LEU A 119 8.08 10.70 9.82
CA LEU A 119 9.21 10.85 10.76
C LEU A 119 10.14 9.63 10.71
N ALA A 120 9.59 8.41 10.65
CA ALA A 120 10.39 7.20 10.48
C ALA A 120 11.16 7.22 9.14
N CYS A 121 10.51 7.65 8.06
CA CYS A 121 11.12 7.76 6.75
C CYS A 121 12.23 8.83 6.68
N ILE A 122 12.00 10.01 7.27
CA ILE A 122 12.97 11.10 7.34
C ILE A 122 14.17 10.70 8.20
N LYS A 123 13.93 9.98 9.31
CA LYS A 123 14.98 9.42 10.14
C LYS A 123 15.85 8.43 9.38
N GLU A 124 15.25 7.55 8.57
CA GLU A 124 15.98 6.62 7.69
C GLU A 124 16.77 7.37 6.61
N TRP A 125 16.17 8.41 6.01
CA TRP A 125 16.83 9.25 5.00
C TRP A 125 18.05 10.00 5.56
N GLY A 126 18.01 10.41 6.83
CA GLY A 126 19.16 11.00 7.52
C GLY A 126 19.49 12.43 7.08
N ARG A 127 18.52 13.15 6.52
CA ARG A 127 18.69 14.53 6.00
C ARG A 127 17.74 15.50 6.70
N PRO A 128 18.05 16.82 6.70
CA PRO A 128 17.16 17.83 7.28
C PRO A 128 15.82 17.89 6.55
N THR A 129 14.74 18.13 7.30
CA THR A 129 13.39 18.34 6.77
C THR A 129 13.32 19.52 5.80
N ASP A 130 14.16 20.55 5.98
CA ASP A 130 14.30 21.70 5.07
C ASP A 130 14.72 21.33 3.64
N ASN A 131 15.27 20.12 3.44
CA ASN A 131 15.62 19.62 2.11
C ASN A 131 14.41 19.01 1.39
N ILE A 132 13.28 18.79 2.06
CA ILE A 132 12.04 18.33 1.43
C ILE A 132 11.41 19.51 0.70
N THR A 133 11.33 19.38 -0.61
CA THR A 133 10.82 20.43 -1.51
C THR A 133 9.34 20.26 -1.84
N HIS A 134 8.85 19.02 -1.79
CA HIS A 134 7.49 18.69 -2.16
C HIS A 134 6.92 17.62 -1.24
N ILE A 135 5.60 17.64 -1.06
CA ILE A 135 4.83 16.59 -0.43
C ILE A 135 3.73 16.12 -1.38
N VAL A 136 3.64 14.82 -1.56
CA VAL A 136 2.51 14.15 -2.21
C VAL A 136 1.80 13.35 -1.13
N TYR A 137 0.53 13.68 -0.86
CA TYR A 137 -0.24 13.04 0.19
C TYR A 137 -1.42 12.28 -0.41
N VAL A 138 -1.56 11.00 -0.10
CA VAL A 138 -2.62 10.13 -0.63
C VAL A 138 -3.45 9.54 0.49
N THR A 139 -4.77 9.67 0.38
CA THR A 139 -5.70 9.03 1.32
C THR A 139 -7.10 8.95 0.73
N SER A 140 -7.84 7.93 1.12
CA SER A 140 -9.28 7.81 0.88
C SER A 140 -10.09 7.87 2.18
N SER A 141 -9.45 8.28 3.28
CA SER A 141 -9.97 8.17 4.65
C SER A 141 -10.16 9.51 5.37
N GLU A 142 -9.92 10.65 4.72
CA GLU A 142 -10.31 11.97 5.26
C GLU A 142 -11.01 12.81 4.19
N ILE A 143 -11.79 13.79 4.64
CA ILE A 143 -12.48 14.77 3.79
C ILE A 143 -12.50 16.09 4.54
N ARG A 144 -11.67 17.05 4.14
CA ARG A 144 -11.63 18.40 4.73
C ARG A 144 -10.85 19.39 3.86
N LEU A 145 -11.08 20.67 4.14
CA LEU A 145 -10.28 21.80 3.66
C LEU A 145 -9.95 22.69 4.88
N PRO A 146 -8.68 22.92 5.22
CA PRO A 146 -7.46 22.39 4.57
C PRO A 146 -7.33 20.86 4.63
N GLY A 147 -6.57 20.28 3.69
CA GLY A 147 -6.32 18.83 3.61
C GLY A 147 -5.18 18.37 4.52
N GLY A 148 -5.06 17.04 4.68
CA GLY A 148 -4.03 16.40 5.52
C GLY A 148 -2.60 16.69 5.06
N ASP A 149 -2.40 17.00 3.78
CA ASP A 149 -1.13 17.47 3.23
C ASP A 149 -0.62 18.75 3.92
N LEU A 150 -1.51 19.71 4.23
CA LEU A 150 -1.13 20.92 4.96
C LEU A 150 -0.82 20.62 6.42
N TYR A 151 -1.69 19.84 7.08
CA TYR A 151 -1.52 19.51 8.49
C TYR A 151 -0.23 18.74 8.71
N LEU A 152 0.07 17.76 7.85
CA LEU A 152 1.32 17.01 7.91
C LEU A 152 2.53 17.91 7.65
N ALA A 153 2.51 18.74 6.60
CA ALA A 153 3.60 19.66 6.31
C ALA A 153 3.89 20.62 7.47
N SER A 154 2.84 21.14 8.11
CA SER A 154 2.95 22.01 9.28
C SER A 154 3.51 21.27 10.49
N GLN A 155 3.06 20.03 10.77
CA GLN A 155 3.53 19.25 11.92
C GLN A 155 4.97 18.75 11.77
N LEU A 156 5.40 18.46 10.54
CA LEU A 156 6.80 18.13 10.22
C LEU A 156 7.72 19.37 10.23
N GLY A 157 7.16 20.58 10.34
CA GLY A 157 7.93 21.82 10.26
C GLY A 157 8.58 22.01 8.89
N LEU A 158 7.92 21.58 7.81
CA LEU A 158 8.42 21.82 6.45
C LEU A 158 8.40 23.32 6.14
N ARG A 159 9.19 23.71 5.13
CA ARG A 159 9.21 25.09 4.64
C ARG A 159 7.80 25.52 4.20
N ASN A 160 7.49 26.80 4.40
CA ASN A 160 6.19 27.37 4.05
C ASN A 160 5.95 27.48 2.53
N ASP A 161 6.97 27.24 1.71
CA ASP A 161 6.93 27.19 0.25
C ASP A 161 6.99 25.75 -0.30
N VAL A 162 6.83 24.72 0.55
CA VAL A 162 6.77 23.32 0.11
C VAL A 162 5.67 23.13 -0.94
N GLY A 163 6.00 22.53 -2.07
CA GLY A 163 5.01 22.18 -3.10
C GLY A 163 4.11 21.05 -2.61
N ARG A 164 2.79 21.22 -2.64
CA ARG A 164 1.85 20.23 -2.10
C ARG A 164 0.95 19.66 -3.19
N VAL A 165 0.82 18.34 -3.20
CA VAL A 165 -0.14 17.61 -4.04
C VAL A 165 -0.98 16.70 -3.15
N MET A 166 -2.25 17.03 -3.01
CA MET A 166 -3.23 16.25 -2.24
C MET A 166 -4.04 15.36 -3.18
N LEU A 167 -4.00 14.05 -2.96
CA LEU A 167 -4.69 13.04 -3.76
C LEU A 167 -5.75 12.32 -2.91
N TYR A 168 -6.98 12.83 -2.98
CA TYR A 168 -8.14 12.24 -2.32
C TYR A 168 -8.80 11.13 -3.15
N PHE A 169 -9.31 10.10 -2.46
CA PHE A 169 -10.32 9.16 -2.99
C PHE A 169 -9.87 8.31 -4.20
N LEU A 170 -8.58 7.97 -4.27
CA LEU A 170 -8.08 7.04 -5.30
C LEU A 170 -8.32 5.56 -4.93
N GLY A 171 -8.41 5.24 -3.63
CA GLY A 171 -8.47 3.87 -3.13
C GLY A 171 -7.14 3.12 -3.32
N CYS A 172 -7.24 1.80 -3.50
CA CYS A 172 -6.10 0.88 -3.45
C CYS A 172 -4.97 1.14 -4.45
N TYR A 173 -5.26 1.74 -5.63
CA TYR A 173 -4.22 2.07 -6.61
C TYR A 173 -3.45 3.34 -6.27
N GLY A 174 -3.92 4.13 -5.29
CA GLY A 174 -3.39 5.44 -4.96
C GLY A 174 -1.92 5.46 -4.56
N GLY A 175 -1.38 4.36 -4.01
CA GLY A 175 0.04 4.27 -3.67
C GLY A 175 0.94 4.33 -4.89
N VAL A 176 0.59 3.60 -5.96
CA VAL A 176 1.33 3.61 -7.23
C VAL A 176 1.09 4.90 -8.00
N THR A 177 -0.12 5.49 -7.93
CA THR A 177 -0.35 6.85 -8.45
C THR A 177 0.54 7.87 -7.76
N GLY A 178 0.67 7.80 -6.43
CA GLY A 178 1.55 8.66 -5.65
C GLY A 178 3.01 8.55 -6.09
N LEU A 179 3.49 7.32 -6.34
CA LEU A 179 4.83 7.08 -6.90
C LEU A 179 4.98 7.71 -8.29
N ARG A 180 3.99 7.56 -9.17
CA ARG A 180 4.00 8.17 -10.52
C ARG A 180 4.06 9.69 -10.47
N VAL A 181 3.26 10.32 -9.61
CA VAL A 181 3.27 11.79 -9.41
C VAL A 181 4.62 12.25 -8.82
N ALA A 182 5.11 11.58 -7.78
CA ALA A 182 6.38 11.93 -7.15
C ALA A 182 7.57 11.75 -8.10
N LYS A 183 7.53 10.72 -8.95
CA LYS A 183 8.51 10.46 -10.01
C LYS A 183 8.60 11.67 -10.95
N ASP A 184 7.48 12.12 -11.50
CA ASP A 184 7.47 13.25 -12.45
C ASP A 184 7.95 14.55 -11.79
N ILE A 185 7.54 14.82 -10.54
CA ILE A 185 8.03 15.97 -9.77
C ILE A 185 9.55 15.89 -9.60
N ALA A 186 10.08 14.74 -9.19
CA ALA A 186 11.49 14.54 -8.92
C ALA A 186 12.38 14.66 -10.18
N GLU A 187 11.90 14.14 -11.31
CA GLU A 187 12.61 14.17 -12.59
C GLU A 187 12.56 15.54 -13.26
N ASN A 188 11.43 16.25 -13.13
CA ASN A 188 11.26 17.57 -13.75
C ASN A 188 11.89 18.71 -12.92
N ASN A 189 12.25 18.46 -11.66
CA ASN A 189 12.88 19.44 -10.78
C ASN A 189 14.19 18.86 -10.20
N PRO A 190 15.31 18.91 -10.93
CA PRO A 190 16.59 18.38 -10.44
C PRO A 190 16.98 18.96 -9.06
N GLY A 191 17.35 18.09 -8.12
CA GLY A 191 17.67 18.47 -6.75
C GLY A 191 16.47 18.48 -5.79
N SER A 192 15.24 18.33 -6.30
CA SER A 192 14.06 18.15 -5.45
C SER A 192 14.13 16.84 -4.65
N ARG A 193 13.49 16.88 -3.49
CA ARG A 193 13.18 15.72 -2.66
C ARG A 193 11.70 15.75 -2.35
N VAL A 194 11.02 14.68 -2.71
CA VAL A 194 9.57 14.53 -2.60
C VAL A 194 9.27 13.57 -1.46
N LEU A 195 8.55 14.03 -0.45
CA LEU A 195 7.95 13.18 0.57
C LEU A 195 6.60 12.70 0.05
N LEU A 196 6.52 11.45 -0.39
CA LEU A 196 5.25 10.78 -0.66
C LEU A 196 4.76 10.13 0.63
N THR A 197 3.57 10.48 1.09
CA THR A 197 2.95 9.88 2.27
C THR A 197 1.55 9.37 1.94
N THR A 198 1.26 8.14 2.35
CA THR A 198 -0.06 7.53 2.25
C THR A 198 -0.56 7.21 3.65
N SER A 199 -1.85 7.38 3.91
CA SER A 199 -2.43 7.10 5.24
C SER A 199 -3.91 6.75 5.13
N GLU A 200 -4.30 5.62 5.70
CA GLU A 200 -5.62 5.01 5.47
C GLU A 200 -6.16 4.44 6.78
N THR A 201 -7.46 4.63 6.99
CA THR A 201 -8.21 4.01 8.08
C THR A 201 -9.58 3.52 7.61
N THR A 202 -10.04 2.42 8.20
CA THR A 202 -11.33 1.79 7.95
C THR A 202 -12.52 2.52 8.60
N ILE A 203 -12.30 3.57 9.40
CA ILE A 203 -13.34 4.30 10.14
C ILE A 203 -14.49 4.78 9.24
N LEU A 204 -14.21 5.26 8.02
CA LEU A 204 -15.27 5.72 7.12
C LEU A 204 -16.20 4.58 6.69
N GLY A 205 -15.67 3.35 6.57
CA GLY A 205 -16.38 2.18 6.05
C GLY A 205 -16.93 1.24 7.12
N PHE A 206 -16.47 1.35 8.37
CA PHE A 206 -16.89 0.49 9.48
C PHE A 206 -18.42 0.56 9.67
N ARG A 207 -19.08 -0.60 9.74
CA ARG A 207 -20.54 -0.67 9.85
C ARG A 207 -20.98 -2.05 10.32
N PRO A 208 -22.22 -2.21 10.81
CA PRO A 208 -22.83 -3.52 10.98
C PRO A 208 -22.96 -4.28 9.65
N PRO A 209 -22.74 -5.60 9.65
CA PRO A 209 -22.88 -6.41 8.45
C PRO A 209 -24.35 -6.59 8.05
N ASN A 210 -24.64 -6.59 6.74
CA ASN A 210 -25.99 -6.84 6.21
C ASN A 210 -26.00 -7.87 5.07
N LYS A 211 -26.99 -8.77 5.05
CA LYS A 211 -27.15 -9.80 4.00
C LYS A 211 -27.29 -9.22 2.58
N ALA A 212 -27.93 -8.07 2.45
CA ALA A 212 -28.06 -7.35 1.17
C ALA A 212 -26.73 -6.74 0.70
N ARG A 213 -25.75 -6.59 1.61
CA ARG A 213 -24.41 -6.05 1.36
C ARG A 213 -23.33 -7.08 1.71
N PRO A 214 -23.19 -8.16 0.91
CA PRO A 214 -22.26 -9.24 1.22
C PRO A 214 -20.79 -8.81 1.26
N TYR A 215 -20.45 -7.65 0.71
CA TYR A 215 -19.08 -7.09 0.70
C TYR A 215 -18.67 -6.46 2.02
N ASP A 216 -19.62 -6.10 2.89
CA ASP A 216 -19.31 -5.62 4.24
C ASP A 216 -18.41 -6.64 4.97
N LEU A 217 -18.72 -7.93 4.83
CA LEU A 217 -17.93 -9.01 5.44
C LEU A 217 -16.57 -9.24 4.77
N VAL A 218 -16.48 -9.01 3.46
CA VAL A 218 -15.19 -9.10 2.74
C VAL A 218 -14.27 -7.98 3.23
N GLY A 219 -14.80 -6.77 3.34
CA GLY A 219 -14.08 -5.63 3.89
C GLY A 219 -13.67 -5.85 5.35
N ALA A 220 -14.60 -6.30 6.19
CA ALA A 220 -14.34 -6.61 7.60
C ALA A 220 -13.26 -7.69 7.78
N ALA A 221 -13.12 -8.64 6.85
CA ALA A 221 -12.11 -9.70 6.92
C ALA A 221 -10.74 -9.29 6.32
N LEU A 222 -10.68 -8.26 5.47
CA LEU A 222 -9.46 -7.89 4.74
C LEU A 222 -8.84 -6.57 5.18
N PHE A 223 -9.64 -5.52 5.39
CA PHE A 223 -9.09 -4.17 5.50
C PHE A 223 -8.47 -3.90 6.88
N GLY A 224 -7.33 -3.21 6.88
CA GLY A 224 -6.65 -2.70 8.06
C GLY A 224 -6.28 -1.23 7.90
N ASP A 225 -5.67 -0.67 8.94
CA ASP A 225 -5.33 0.74 9.07
C ASP A 225 -3.81 0.93 9.17
N GLY A 226 -3.30 2.07 8.71
CA GLY A 226 -1.89 2.39 8.79
C GLY A 226 -1.48 3.52 7.85
N ALA A 227 -0.18 3.79 7.83
CA ALA A 227 0.45 4.76 6.94
C ALA A 227 1.79 4.23 6.40
N ALA A 228 2.22 4.82 5.30
CA ALA A 228 3.54 4.64 4.73
C ALA A 228 4.09 5.97 4.21
N ALA A 229 5.40 6.14 4.24
CA ALA A 229 6.07 7.30 3.68
C ALA A 229 7.33 6.89 2.91
N VAL A 230 7.66 7.68 1.90
CA VAL A 230 8.77 7.42 0.98
C VAL A 230 9.42 8.74 0.61
N ILE A 231 10.75 8.82 0.67
CA ILE A 231 11.51 9.91 0.05
C ILE A 231 11.90 9.51 -1.37
N ILE A 232 11.50 10.31 -2.34
CA ILE A 232 11.87 10.16 -3.76
C ILE A 232 12.73 11.33 -4.20
N GLY A 233 13.78 11.05 -4.98
CA GLY A 233 14.64 12.08 -5.56
C GLY A 233 15.45 11.58 -6.75
N THR A 234 15.94 12.51 -7.56
CA THR A 234 16.93 12.25 -8.61
C THR A 234 18.34 12.55 -8.12
N ASN A 235 19.32 11.97 -8.81
CA ASN A 235 20.76 12.19 -8.58
C ASN A 235 21.13 12.09 -7.09
N PRO A 236 21.07 10.88 -6.49
CA PRO A 236 21.33 10.68 -5.07
C PRO A 236 22.70 11.21 -4.66
N ILE A 237 22.77 11.86 -3.50
CA ILE A 237 23.99 12.47 -2.96
C ILE A 237 24.90 11.36 -2.41
N MET A 238 26.03 11.16 -3.09
CA MET A 238 26.99 10.11 -2.74
C MET A 238 27.45 10.20 -1.28
N GLY A 239 27.43 9.08 -0.57
CA GLY A 239 27.83 8.98 0.84
C GLY A 239 26.82 9.52 1.84
N GLN A 240 25.72 10.14 1.39
CA GLN A 240 24.68 10.71 2.26
C GLN A 240 23.31 10.06 2.00
N GLU A 241 23.06 9.59 0.77
CA GLU A 241 21.82 8.94 0.39
C GLU A 241 22.10 7.54 -0.16
N SER A 242 21.24 6.57 0.18
CA SER A 242 21.37 5.16 -0.23
C SER A 242 20.12 4.71 -0.98
N PRO A 243 20.02 5.02 -2.30
CA PRO A 243 18.89 4.58 -3.09
C PRO A 243 18.86 3.05 -3.19
N PHE A 244 17.69 2.43 -3.08
CA PHE A 244 17.54 0.97 -3.25
C PHE A 244 16.71 0.58 -4.48
N MET A 245 16.02 1.55 -5.08
CA MET A 245 15.14 1.32 -6.21
C MET A 245 15.05 2.55 -7.12
N GLU A 246 15.06 2.33 -8.42
CA GLU A 246 14.80 3.34 -9.45
C GLU A 246 13.37 3.20 -9.99
N LEU A 247 12.71 4.33 -10.19
CA LEU A 247 11.37 4.45 -10.78
C LEU A 247 11.50 4.78 -12.27
N ASN A 248 11.47 3.77 -13.14
CA ASN A 248 11.91 3.95 -14.53
C ASN A 248 10.81 4.49 -15.45
N TYR A 249 9.67 3.78 -15.53
CA TYR A 249 8.57 4.09 -16.43
C TYR A 249 7.22 3.73 -15.80
N ALA A 250 6.29 4.69 -15.75
CA ALA A 250 4.97 4.51 -15.14
C ALA A 250 3.86 4.56 -16.20
N VAL A 251 2.82 3.76 -16.03
CA VAL A 251 1.63 3.69 -16.90
C VAL A 251 0.38 3.55 -16.06
N GLN A 252 -0.66 4.26 -16.46
CA GLN A 252 -2.02 4.08 -15.97
C GLN A 252 -2.92 3.64 -17.12
N GLN A 253 -3.82 2.69 -16.87
CA GLN A 253 -4.84 2.27 -17.81
C GLN A 253 -6.16 1.98 -17.07
N PHE A 254 -7.27 2.57 -17.50
CA PHE A 254 -8.60 2.16 -17.03
C PHE A 254 -9.18 1.11 -17.97
N LEU A 255 -10.01 0.21 -17.44
CA LEU A 255 -10.73 -0.78 -18.23
C LEU A 255 -12.11 -0.23 -18.64
N PRO A 256 -12.42 -0.13 -19.95
CA PRO A 256 -13.72 0.35 -20.40
C PRO A 256 -14.89 -0.46 -19.80
N ASN A 257 -16.01 0.22 -19.54
CA ASN A 257 -17.26 -0.39 -19.07
C ASN A 257 -17.17 -1.14 -17.71
N THR A 258 -16.20 -0.81 -16.86
CA THR A 258 -16.04 -1.45 -15.53
C THR A 258 -16.30 -0.52 -14.34
N HIS A 259 -16.95 0.63 -14.57
CA HIS A 259 -17.22 1.67 -13.58
C HIS A 259 -17.99 1.19 -12.33
N ASN A 260 -18.82 0.14 -12.45
CA ASN A 260 -19.60 -0.42 -11.34
C ASN A 260 -18.93 -1.62 -10.65
N VAL A 261 -17.72 -2.02 -11.07
CA VAL A 261 -17.04 -3.22 -10.54
C VAL A 261 -16.33 -2.91 -9.22
N ILE A 262 -15.72 -1.75 -9.09
CA ILE A 262 -15.26 -1.24 -7.79
C ILE A 262 -15.85 0.15 -7.66
N ASP A 263 -16.95 0.26 -6.91
CA ASP A 263 -17.69 1.51 -6.70
C ASP A 263 -17.67 1.86 -5.21
N GLY A 264 -17.19 3.06 -4.88
CA GLY A 264 -17.12 3.59 -3.53
C GLY A 264 -17.89 4.90 -3.46
N ARG A 265 -18.96 4.95 -2.66
CA ARG A 265 -19.83 6.12 -2.55
C ARG A 265 -19.95 6.60 -1.12
N LEU A 266 -19.60 7.87 -0.92
CA LEU A 266 -19.86 8.55 0.34
C LEU A 266 -21.37 8.80 0.50
N SER A 267 -21.91 8.49 1.67
CA SER A 267 -23.24 8.88 2.10
C SER A 267 -23.18 9.44 3.53
N GLU A 268 -24.34 9.83 4.05
CA GLU A 268 -24.47 10.27 5.44
C GLU A 268 -24.04 9.19 6.45
N GLU A 269 -24.14 7.91 6.09
CA GLU A 269 -23.74 6.76 6.93
C GLU A 269 -22.25 6.41 6.83
N GLY A 270 -21.46 7.13 6.02
CA GLY A 270 -20.06 6.79 5.72
C GLY A 270 -19.86 6.33 4.27
N ILE A 271 -18.74 5.67 3.98
CA ILE A 271 -18.42 5.19 2.62
C ILE A 271 -18.94 3.78 2.38
N ASN A 272 -19.75 3.62 1.34
CA ASN A 272 -20.30 2.34 0.88
C ASN A 272 -19.45 1.80 -0.26
N PHE A 273 -18.90 0.60 -0.09
CA PHE A 273 -18.14 -0.08 -1.14
C PHE A 273 -18.96 -1.21 -1.74
N LYS A 274 -18.94 -1.27 -3.08
CA LYS A 274 -19.41 -2.39 -3.87
C LYS A 274 -18.24 -2.95 -4.66
N LEU A 275 -18.08 -4.25 -4.59
CA LEU A 275 -17.11 -5.00 -5.36
C LEU A 275 -17.87 -5.90 -6.34
N GLY A 276 -17.42 -6.05 -7.58
CA GLY A 276 -17.99 -7.01 -8.53
C GLY A 276 -17.40 -8.39 -8.25
N ARG A 277 -18.22 -9.44 -8.35
CA ARG A 277 -17.72 -10.83 -8.23
C ARG A 277 -16.76 -11.20 -9.37
N ASP A 278 -16.89 -10.50 -10.48
CA ASP A 278 -16.09 -10.62 -11.70
C ASP A 278 -14.77 -9.83 -11.65
N LEU A 279 -14.50 -9.05 -10.59
CA LEU A 279 -13.25 -8.28 -10.47
C LEU A 279 -11.99 -9.13 -10.73
N PRO A 280 -11.79 -10.29 -10.09
CA PRO A 280 -10.57 -11.07 -10.30
C PRO A 280 -10.43 -11.55 -11.75
N GLN A 281 -11.54 -11.89 -12.42
CA GLN A 281 -11.56 -12.27 -13.83
C GLN A 281 -11.22 -11.09 -14.74
N LYS A 282 -11.76 -9.89 -14.45
CA LYS A 282 -11.44 -8.67 -15.22
C LYS A 282 -9.97 -8.29 -15.14
N ILE A 283 -9.35 -8.50 -13.98
CA ILE A 283 -7.90 -8.32 -13.82
C ILE A 283 -7.14 -9.34 -14.68
N GLU A 284 -7.48 -10.62 -14.55
CA GLU A 284 -6.88 -11.73 -15.31
C GLU A 284 -6.94 -11.53 -16.83
N GLU A 285 -8.09 -11.10 -17.37
CA GLU A 285 -8.29 -10.88 -18.81
C GLU A 285 -7.36 -9.79 -19.39
N ASN A 286 -6.85 -8.86 -18.58
CA ASN A 286 -6.16 -7.66 -19.05
C ASN A 286 -4.71 -7.52 -18.54
N ILE A 287 -4.30 -8.32 -17.55
CA ILE A 287 -3.03 -8.11 -16.85
C ILE A 287 -1.81 -8.36 -17.73
N GLU A 288 -1.85 -9.37 -18.60
CA GLU A 288 -0.70 -9.73 -19.44
C GLU A 288 -0.33 -8.61 -20.40
N GLU A 289 -1.32 -8.03 -21.09
CA GLU A 289 -1.11 -6.90 -22.00
C GLU A 289 -0.57 -5.67 -21.25
N PHE A 290 -1.13 -5.40 -20.06
CA PHE A 290 -0.68 -4.28 -19.23
C PHE A 290 0.79 -4.44 -18.80
N CYS A 291 1.19 -5.62 -18.33
CA CYS A 291 2.58 -5.90 -17.97
C CYS A 291 3.52 -5.79 -19.18
N LYS A 292 3.11 -6.28 -20.36
CA LYS A 292 3.90 -6.16 -21.60
C LYS A 292 4.18 -4.71 -22.00
N LYS A 293 3.25 -3.78 -21.74
CA LYS A 293 3.46 -2.33 -21.98
C LYS A 293 4.60 -1.76 -21.13
N LEU A 294 4.70 -2.18 -19.87
CA LEU A 294 5.79 -1.78 -18.96
C LEU A 294 7.11 -2.44 -19.38
N MET A 295 7.10 -3.75 -19.61
CA MET A 295 8.28 -4.54 -20.00
C MET A 295 8.90 -4.09 -21.33
N GLY A 296 8.08 -3.66 -22.29
CA GLY A 296 8.52 -3.18 -23.59
C GLY A 296 9.47 -1.98 -23.51
N LYS A 297 9.47 -1.20 -22.41
CA LYS A 297 10.41 -0.09 -22.24
C LYS A 297 11.84 -0.50 -21.91
N ALA A 298 12.03 -1.70 -21.38
CA ALA A 298 13.35 -2.26 -21.08
C ALA A 298 13.67 -3.52 -21.91
N ASN A 299 12.91 -3.78 -22.98
CA ASN A 299 13.06 -4.95 -23.85
C ASN A 299 13.01 -6.31 -23.10
N LEU A 300 12.23 -6.35 -22.01
CA LEU A 300 12.06 -7.54 -21.18
C LEU A 300 11.01 -8.47 -21.81
N LYS A 301 11.23 -9.79 -21.72
CA LYS A 301 10.35 -10.79 -22.34
C LYS A 301 9.75 -11.79 -21.35
N GLU A 302 10.54 -12.21 -20.38
CA GLU A 302 10.16 -13.28 -19.45
C GLU A 302 9.66 -12.72 -18.11
N PHE A 303 8.41 -13.02 -17.75
CA PHE A 303 7.83 -12.56 -16.48
C PHE A 303 8.59 -13.10 -15.25
N ASN A 304 9.18 -14.29 -15.36
CA ASN A 304 9.96 -14.91 -14.29
C ASN A 304 11.40 -14.37 -14.18
N GLU A 305 11.83 -13.48 -15.06
CA GLU A 305 13.09 -12.74 -14.90
C GLU A 305 12.90 -11.40 -14.18
N LEU A 306 11.69 -11.14 -13.67
CA LEU A 306 11.33 -9.94 -12.93
C LEU A 306 11.08 -10.23 -11.46
N PHE A 307 11.32 -9.23 -10.60
CA PHE A 307 10.76 -9.17 -9.26
C PHE A 307 9.39 -8.45 -9.26
N TRP A 308 8.52 -8.76 -8.29
CA TRP A 308 7.12 -8.32 -8.35
C TRP A 308 6.62 -7.71 -7.04
N ALA A 309 6.15 -6.46 -7.10
CA ALA A 309 5.45 -5.79 -6.02
C ALA A 309 3.99 -5.59 -6.42
N VAL A 310 3.08 -6.47 -6.00
CA VAL A 310 1.67 -6.38 -6.40
C VAL A 310 0.84 -6.00 -5.18
N HIS A 311 0.04 -4.94 -5.29
CA HIS A 311 -0.93 -4.59 -4.26
C HIS A 311 -1.85 -5.81 -3.99
N PRO A 312 -1.83 -6.37 -2.79
CA PRO A 312 -2.60 -7.57 -2.49
C PRO A 312 -4.01 -7.18 -2.04
N GLY A 313 -4.89 -6.86 -2.99
CA GLY A 313 -6.29 -6.53 -2.67
C GLY A 313 -7.06 -7.67 -1.99
N GLY A 314 -6.56 -8.90 -2.17
CA GLY A 314 -6.94 -10.14 -1.50
C GLY A 314 -6.18 -11.32 -2.14
N PRO A 315 -6.21 -12.52 -1.54
CA PRO A 315 -5.41 -13.64 -2.02
C PRO A 315 -5.85 -14.11 -3.42
N ALA A 316 -7.13 -13.94 -3.77
CA ALA A 316 -7.66 -14.30 -5.08
C ALA A 316 -7.03 -13.51 -6.23
N ILE A 317 -6.65 -12.25 -6.01
CA ILE A 317 -5.99 -11.42 -7.02
C ILE A 317 -4.59 -11.98 -7.29
N LEU A 318 -3.80 -12.18 -6.23
CA LEU A 318 -2.44 -12.73 -6.35
C LEU A 318 -2.43 -14.11 -7.03
N ASN A 319 -3.34 -15.00 -6.63
CA ASN A 319 -3.43 -16.34 -7.21
C ASN A 319 -3.76 -16.32 -8.71
N ARG A 320 -4.63 -15.41 -9.15
CA ARG A 320 -4.94 -15.26 -10.58
C ARG A 320 -3.76 -14.69 -11.34
N LEU A 321 -3.13 -13.63 -10.83
CA LEU A 321 -1.92 -13.08 -11.47
C LEU A 321 -0.82 -14.15 -11.64
N GLU A 322 -0.55 -14.92 -10.58
CA GLU A 322 0.43 -16.01 -10.61
C GLU A 322 0.11 -17.05 -11.69
N ALA A 323 -1.15 -17.50 -11.77
CA ALA A 323 -1.58 -18.49 -12.74
C ALA A 323 -1.56 -17.95 -14.18
N THR A 324 -2.11 -16.75 -14.41
CA THR A 324 -2.22 -16.12 -15.74
C THR A 324 -0.85 -15.82 -16.33
N LEU A 325 0.07 -15.27 -15.53
CA LEU A 325 1.41 -14.91 -15.97
C LEU A 325 2.42 -16.06 -15.83
N LYS A 326 1.98 -17.23 -15.31
CA LYS A 326 2.80 -18.41 -15.05
C LYS A 326 4.04 -18.09 -14.21
N LEU A 327 3.84 -17.29 -13.16
CA LEU A 327 4.91 -16.93 -12.24
C LEU A 327 5.29 -18.14 -11.39
N SER A 328 6.57 -18.26 -11.07
CA SER A 328 7.01 -19.17 -10.02
C SER A 328 6.47 -18.69 -8.65
N SER A 329 6.23 -19.64 -7.75
CA SER A 329 5.46 -19.39 -6.52
C SER A 329 6.10 -18.35 -5.58
N GLU A 330 7.42 -18.17 -5.68
CA GLU A 330 8.18 -17.21 -4.90
C GLU A 330 7.99 -15.75 -5.36
N LYS A 331 7.53 -15.51 -6.60
CA LYS A 331 7.49 -14.16 -7.18
C LYS A 331 6.58 -13.21 -6.45
N LEU A 332 5.47 -13.71 -5.90
CA LEU A 332 4.49 -12.89 -5.17
C LEU A 332 4.64 -12.99 -3.65
N GLU A 333 5.71 -13.62 -3.14
CA GLU A 333 5.87 -13.88 -1.71
C GLU A 333 5.90 -12.59 -0.87
N CYS A 334 6.56 -11.53 -1.35
CA CYS A 334 6.55 -10.23 -0.66
C CYS A 334 5.13 -9.64 -0.55
N SER A 335 4.30 -9.86 -1.56
CA SER A 335 2.91 -9.40 -1.62
C SER A 335 2.02 -10.22 -0.68
N ARG A 336 2.22 -11.55 -0.66
CA ARG A 336 1.53 -12.47 0.26
C ARG A 336 1.88 -12.18 1.71
N ARG A 337 3.16 -11.93 2.01
CA ARG A 337 3.65 -11.58 3.35
C ARG A 337 3.04 -10.27 3.86
N ALA A 338 2.99 -9.24 3.02
CA ALA A 338 2.36 -7.97 3.40
C ALA A 338 0.86 -8.15 3.72
N LEU A 339 0.13 -8.92 2.90
CA LEU A 339 -1.28 -9.24 3.17
C LEU A 339 -1.44 -10.04 4.48
N MET A 340 -0.57 -11.01 4.70
CA MET A 340 -0.58 -11.84 5.91
C MET A 340 -0.37 -11.00 7.16
N ASP A 341 0.61 -10.09 7.16
CA ASP A 341 1.03 -9.36 8.35
C ASP A 341 0.19 -8.11 8.64
N TYR A 342 -0.39 -7.49 7.60
CA TYR A 342 -1.07 -6.19 7.73
C TYR A 342 -2.50 -6.16 7.21
N GLY A 343 -2.95 -7.20 6.50
CA GLY A 343 -4.19 -7.14 5.73
C GLY A 343 -4.07 -6.22 4.50
N ASN A 344 -5.22 -5.81 3.96
CA ASN A 344 -5.30 -4.81 2.91
C ASN A 344 -5.41 -3.42 3.55
N VAL A 345 -4.36 -2.61 3.47
CA VAL A 345 -4.34 -1.24 4.03
C VAL A 345 -4.47 -0.20 2.91
N SER A 346 -5.30 -0.50 1.90
CA SER A 346 -5.54 0.35 0.73
C SER A 346 -4.21 0.77 0.06
N SER A 347 -4.02 2.07 -0.19
CA SER A 347 -2.87 2.65 -0.88
C SER A 347 -1.53 2.39 -0.16
N ASN A 348 -1.53 2.16 1.16
CA ASN A 348 -0.30 1.87 1.90
C ASN A 348 0.32 0.52 1.54
N THR A 349 -0.52 -0.44 1.15
CA THR A 349 -0.11 -1.85 1.12
C THR A 349 1.05 -2.08 0.15
N ILE A 350 1.11 -1.34 -0.97
CA ILE A 350 2.21 -1.46 -1.93
C ILE A 350 3.57 -1.13 -1.30
N PHE A 351 3.62 -0.18 -0.37
CA PHE A 351 4.86 0.18 0.33
C PHE A 351 5.27 -0.89 1.35
N TYR A 352 4.32 -1.60 1.96
CA TYR A 352 4.65 -2.75 2.80
C TYR A 352 5.20 -3.91 1.98
N VAL A 353 4.72 -4.09 0.74
CA VAL A 353 5.30 -5.03 -0.22
C VAL A 353 6.72 -4.62 -0.61
N MET A 354 6.94 -3.34 -0.94
CA MET A 354 8.26 -2.82 -1.30
C MET A 354 9.26 -2.92 -0.15
N GLU A 355 8.82 -2.75 1.10
CA GLU A 355 9.65 -2.93 2.30
C GLU A 355 10.10 -4.39 2.44
N ASN A 356 9.18 -5.36 2.30
CA ASN A 356 9.54 -6.78 2.28
C ASN A 356 10.51 -7.11 1.15
N MET A 357 10.28 -6.52 -0.03
CA MET A 357 11.12 -6.69 -1.21
C MET A 357 12.51 -6.11 -1.03
N ARG A 358 12.66 -4.98 -0.33
CA ARG A 358 13.96 -4.36 -0.04
C ARG A 358 14.92 -5.33 0.63
N GLU A 359 14.43 -6.13 1.57
CA GLU A 359 15.25 -7.14 2.25
C GLU A 359 15.61 -8.33 1.34
N GLU A 360 14.70 -8.74 0.45
CA GLU A 360 15.00 -9.80 -0.52
C GLU A 360 16.00 -9.33 -1.59
N LEU A 361 15.87 -8.10 -2.09
CA LEU A 361 16.79 -7.52 -3.09
C LEU A 361 18.22 -7.36 -2.55
N LYS A 362 18.39 -7.10 -1.24
CA LYS A 362 19.73 -7.13 -0.59
C LYS A 362 20.42 -8.49 -0.73
N ARG A 363 19.64 -9.58 -0.81
CA ARG A 363 20.14 -10.95 -1.03
C ARG A 363 20.48 -11.24 -2.49
N GLY A 364 20.50 -10.20 -3.33
CA GLY A 364 20.69 -10.31 -4.78
C GLY A 364 19.42 -10.79 -5.48
N GLY A 365 19.34 -10.56 -6.78
CA GLY A 365 18.17 -10.94 -7.54
C GLY A 365 18.09 -10.21 -8.87
N GLU A 366 16.88 -10.20 -9.40
CA GLU A 366 16.54 -9.62 -10.68
C GLU A 366 16.82 -8.11 -10.70
N GLU A 367 17.27 -7.61 -11.84
CA GLU A 367 17.52 -6.17 -12.02
C GLU A 367 16.21 -5.40 -12.18
N TRP A 368 15.25 -5.97 -12.89
CA TRP A 368 14.00 -5.31 -13.25
C TRP A 368 12.82 -5.93 -12.53
N GLY A 369 11.81 -5.12 -12.26
CA GLY A 369 10.58 -5.56 -11.64
C GLY A 369 9.40 -4.68 -11.99
N LEU A 370 8.21 -5.12 -11.58
CA LEU A 370 6.97 -4.38 -11.74
C LEU A 370 6.33 -4.13 -10.38
N ALA A 371 5.99 -2.87 -10.10
CA ALA A 371 5.05 -2.52 -9.03
C ALA A 371 3.68 -2.22 -9.62
N LEU A 372 2.64 -2.93 -9.16
CA LEU A 372 1.30 -2.93 -9.74
C LEU A 372 0.25 -2.71 -8.67
N ALA A 373 -0.78 -1.91 -8.98
CA ALA A 373 -1.96 -1.79 -8.14
C ALA A 373 -3.24 -1.61 -8.96
N PHE A 374 -4.36 -1.98 -8.33
CA PHE A 374 -5.68 -1.98 -8.95
C PHE A 374 -6.70 -1.33 -8.00
N GLY A 375 -7.69 -0.63 -8.54
CA GLY A 375 -8.79 -0.09 -7.72
C GLY A 375 -9.93 0.48 -8.57
N PRO A 376 -10.74 1.42 -8.04
CA PRO A 376 -11.94 1.96 -8.70
C PRO A 376 -11.75 2.30 -10.19
N GLY A 377 -12.68 1.87 -11.04
CA GLY A 377 -12.64 2.18 -12.49
C GLY A 377 -13.01 1.04 -13.44
N ILE A 378 -12.46 -0.18 -13.36
CA ILE A 378 -11.23 -0.62 -12.71
C ILE A 378 -10.05 0.12 -13.33
N THR A 379 -9.19 0.70 -12.49
CA THR A 379 -7.96 1.35 -12.90
C THR A 379 -6.77 0.48 -12.56
N PHE A 380 -5.86 0.31 -13.53
CA PHE A 380 -4.56 -0.31 -13.37
C PHE A 380 -3.51 0.79 -13.30
N GLU A 381 -2.69 0.75 -12.27
CA GLU A 381 -1.49 1.57 -12.15
C GLU A 381 -0.29 0.64 -12.09
N GLY A 382 0.76 1.01 -12.81
CA GLY A 382 1.96 0.19 -12.90
C GLY A 382 3.20 1.02 -13.11
N ILE A 383 4.31 0.57 -12.52
CA ILE A 383 5.61 1.16 -12.72
C ILE A 383 6.68 0.09 -12.90
N LEU A 384 7.45 0.24 -13.97
CA LEU A 384 8.69 -0.50 -14.20
C LEU A 384 9.75 0.06 -13.26
N ILE A 385 10.31 -0.81 -12.44
CA ILE A 385 11.27 -0.49 -11.39
C ILE A 385 12.55 -1.27 -11.58
N ARG A 386 13.66 -0.68 -11.13
CA ARG A 386 15.00 -1.28 -11.20
C ARG A 386 15.63 -1.35 -9.83
N SER A 387 16.20 -2.49 -9.44
CA SER A 387 16.90 -2.66 -8.17
C SER A 387 18.29 -2.00 -8.22
N LEU A 388 18.70 -1.34 -7.14
CA LEU A 388 19.98 -0.62 -7.02
C LEU A 388 20.92 -1.27 -6.01
#